data_AF-A0A4V6KV30-F1
#
_entry.id   AF-A0A4V6KV30-F1
#
_cell.length_a   1.000
_cell.length_b   1.000
_cell.length_c   1.000
_cell.angle_alpha   90.00
_cell.angle_beta   90.00
_cell.angle_gamma   90.00
#
_symmetry.space_group_name_H-M   'P 1'
#
loop_
_entity.id
_entity.type
_entity.pdbx_description
1 polymer ?
#
loop_
_entity_poly.entity_id
_entity_poly.type
_entity_poly.pdbx_seq_one_letter_code
_entity_poly.pdbx_strand_id
1 'polypeptide(L)'
;MKKILLTLVVLIATPFVLHLKAQTRRSDNPDFFDTVINNHNQLFPMSCIPSAVEMVLKYYKVVDFDFYDLQNAWQNKADGSFRDFDNKELYGITFSQKFVLPRDASFPIDSLFQTIENELKSGKKVIISLPAERDWHMFVICRQTSDGDFISYSKLGSHTLILRNTKEIVRNSNGMEIMTYSVPEGL
;
A
#
# COMPACT_ATOMS: atom_id res chain seq x y z
N MET A 1 -21.82 70.80 -15.86
CA MET A 1 -21.99 69.79 -14.79
C MET A 1 -20.74 68.94 -14.71
N LYS A 2 -20.08 68.92 -13.54
CA LYS A 2 -18.79 68.26 -13.23
C LYS A 2 -18.85 66.73 -13.40
N LYS A 3 -17.85 66.12 -14.04
CA LYS A 3 -17.44 64.70 -13.85
C LYS A 3 -15.93 64.60 -14.13
N ILE A 4 -15.09 64.77 -13.10
CA ILE A 4 -14.39 63.71 -12.35
C ILE A 4 -13.41 62.95 -13.25
N LEU A 5 -12.13 63.31 -13.13
CA LEU A 5 -10.97 62.62 -13.69
C LEU A 5 -10.76 61.33 -12.88
N LEU A 6 -10.83 60.17 -13.52
CA LEU A 6 -10.58 58.87 -12.89
C LEU A 6 -9.10 58.55 -13.03
N THR A 7 -8.32 58.70 -11.95
CA THR A 7 -6.90 58.34 -11.93
C THR A 7 -6.77 56.83 -11.80
N LEU A 8 -6.26 56.16 -12.84
CA LEU A 8 -5.96 54.73 -12.83
C LEU A 8 -4.66 54.50 -12.05
N VAL A 9 -4.76 54.07 -10.80
CA VAL A 9 -3.59 53.63 -10.02
C VAL A 9 -3.32 52.17 -10.36
N VAL A 10 -2.29 51.93 -11.17
CA VAL A 10 -1.78 50.59 -11.45
C VAL A 10 -0.93 50.15 -10.26
N LEU A 11 -1.51 49.36 -9.35
CA LEU A 11 -0.77 48.66 -8.31
C LEU A 11 -0.02 47.49 -8.97
N ILE A 12 1.29 47.62 -9.14
CA ILE A 12 2.15 46.52 -9.58
C ILE A 12 2.32 45.57 -8.39
N ALA A 13 1.45 44.58 -8.30
CA ALA A 13 1.65 43.47 -7.38
C ALA A 13 2.85 42.66 -7.88
N THR A 14 3.98 42.74 -7.17
CA THR A 14 5.11 41.85 -7.41
C THR A 14 4.64 40.41 -7.17
N PRO A 15 4.86 39.48 -8.12
CA PRO A 15 4.55 38.10 -7.85
C PRO A 15 5.53 37.62 -6.78
N PHE A 16 5.02 37.42 -5.56
CA PHE A 16 5.67 36.53 -4.60
C PHE A 16 5.72 35.16 -5.27
N VAL A 17 6.83 34.88 -5.94
CA VAL A 17 7.15 33.54 -6.41
C VAL A 17 7.39 32.73 -5.15
N LEU A 18 6.30 32.14 -4.62
CA LEU A 18 6.38 31.00 -3.74
C LEU A 18 7.11 29.93 -4.53
N HIS A 19 8.42 29.87 -4.37
CA HIS A 19 9.19 28.67 -4.62
C HIS A 19 8.62 27.62 -3.64
N LEU A 20 7.54 26.96 -4.05
CA LEU A 20 7.22 25.61 -3.60
C LEU A 20 8.43 24.77 -3.99
N LYS A 21 9.42 24.76 -3.10
CA LYS A 21 10.44 23.75 -3.07
C LYS A 21 9.65 22.44 -2.99
N ALA A 22 9.49 21.78 -4.12
CA ALA A 22 9.33 20.34 -4.18
C ALA A 22 10.61 19.75 -3.56
N GLN A 23 10.71 19.85 -2.24
CA GLN A 23 11.71 19.19 -1.46
C GLN A 23 11.29 17.74 -1.44
N THR A 24 11.72 17.01 -2.47
CA THR A 24 12.09 15.61 -2.34
C THR A 24 13.13 15.55 -1.24
N ARG A 25 12.70 15.49 0.03
CA ARG A 25 13.50 14.88 1.07
C ARG A 25 13.70 13.44 0.62
N ARG A 26 14.79 13.18 -0.09
CA ARG A 26 15.33 11.83 -0.22
C ARG A 26 15.55 11.36 1.21
N SER A 27 14.76 10.38 1.63
CA SER A 27 15.16 9.50 2.71
C SER A 27 16.52 8.93 2.29
N ASP A 28 17.55 9.14 3.10
CA ASP A 28 18.92 8.68 2.82
C ASP A 28 19.06 7.15 2.87
N ASN A 29 17.95 6.43 3.03
CA ASN A 29 17.84 5.01 2.75
C ASN A 29 16.52 4.77 1.98
N PRO A 30 16.54 4.46 0.66
CA PRO A 30 15.34 3.97 -0.01
C PRO A 30 14.90 2.68 0.69
N ASP A 31 13.60 2.54 0.98
CA ASP A 31 13.09 1.29 1.55
C ASP A 31 13.44 0.17 0.56
N PHE A 32 14.12 -0.89 1.00
CA PHE A 32 14.46 -2.03 0.13
C PHE A 32 13.20 -2.60 -0.54
N PHE A 33 12.04 -2.41 0.10
CA PHE A 33 10.75 -2.75 -0.51
C PHE A 33 10.47 -1.99 -1.82
N ASP A 34 10.91 -0.73 -1.96
CA ASP A 34 10.79 0.00 -3.23
C ASP A 34 11.57 -0.73 -4.35
N THR A 35 12.73 -1.34 -4.04
CA THR A 35 13.47 -2.19 -4.99
C THR A 35 12.67 -3.44 -5.35
N VAL A 36 12.03 -4.09 -4.37
CA VAL A 36 11.13 -5.23 -4.62
C VAL A 36 10.02 -4.85 -5.58
N ILE A 37 9.30 -3.76 -5.32
CA ILE A 37 8.17 -3.32 -6.16
C ILE A 37 8.62 -3.01 -7.59
N ASN A 38 9.79 -2.37 -7.75
CA ASN A 38 10.31 -2.01 -9.07
C ASN A 38 10.75 -3.23 -9.89
N ASN A 39 11.07 -4.36 -9.25
CA ASN A 39 11.50 -5.59 -9.90
C ASN A 39 10.43 -6.70 -9.87
N HIS A 40 9.21 -6.40 -9.42
CA HIS A 40 8.10 -7.34 -9.32
C HIS A 40 7.02 -7.05 -10.36
N ASN A 41 6.40 -8.11 -10.90
CA ASN A 41 5.23 -8.05 -11.78
C ASN A 41 4.10 -8.94 -11.24
N GLN A 42 2.87 -8.54 -11.47
CA GLN A 42 1.76 -9.48 -11.37
C GLN A 42 1.64 -10.23 -12.70
N LEU A 43 1.83 -11.55 -12.72
CA LEU A 43 1.88 -12.35 -13.95
C LEU A 43 0.50 -12.66 -14.54
N PHE A 44 -0.51 -12.85 -13.69
CA PHE A 44 -1.86 -13.23 -14.12
C PHE A 44 -2.89 -12.24 -13.57
N PRO A 45 -3.97 -11.93 -14.31
CA PRO A 45 -5.03 -11.04 -13.83
C PRO A 45 -5.56 -11.39 -12.43
N MET A 46 -5.72 -12.68 -12.10
CA MET A 46 -6.25 -13.12 -10.79
C MET A 46 -5.17 -13.52 -9.77
N SER A 47 -3.89 -13.20 -10.02
CA SER A 47 -2.77 -13.56 -9.11
C SER A 47 -2.39 -12.45 -8.12
N CYS A 48 -3.28 -11.50 -7.82
CA CYS A 48 -2.98 -10.38 -6.92
C CYS A 48 -2.64 -10.82 -5.49
N ILE A 49 -3.28 -11.88 -4.97
CA ILE A 49 -2.98 -12.46 -3.66
C ILE A 49 -1.57 -13.06 -3.60
N PRO A 50 -1.21 -14.07 -4.43
CA PRO A 50 0.15 -14.60 -4.43
C PRO A 50 1.20 -13.55 -4.81
N SER A 51 0.89 -12.57 -5.67
CA SER A 51 1.81 -11.47 -6.00
C SER A 51 2.20 -10.67 -4.76
N ALA A 52 1.23 -10.29 -3.91
CA ALA A 52 1.51 -9.58 -2.67
C ALA A 52 2.31 -10.42 -1.67
N VAL A 53 2.04 -11.73 -1.56
CA VAL A 53 2.81 -12.67 -0.74
C VAL A 53 4.26 -12.76 -1.23
N GLU A 54 4.48 -12.92 -2.54
CA GLU A 54 5.82 -12.97 -3.12
C GLU A 54 6.61 -11.67 -2.91
N MET A 55 5.96 -10.50 -2.93
CA MET A 55 6.64 -9.25 -2.57
C MET A 55 7.17 -9.29 -1.13
N VAL A 56 6.42 -9.86 -0.18
CA VAL A 56 6.89 -10.03 1.20
C VAL A 56 8.05 -11.02 1.26
N LEU A 57 7.97 -12.15 0.55
CA LEU A 57 9.07 -13.12 0.50
C LEU A 57 10.36 -12.50 -0.07
N LYS A 58 10.24 -11.72 -1.16
CA LYS A 58 11.35 -10.98 -1.78
C LYS A 58 11.92 -9.91 -0.85
N TYR A 59 11.07 -9.24 -0.07
CA TYR A 59 11.49 -8.25 0.93
C TYR A 59 12.43 -8.84 1.98
N TYR A 60 12.14 -10.05 2.44
CA TYR A 60 13.00 -10.79 3.37
C TYR A 60 14.14 -11.54 2.70
N LYS A 61 14.29 -11.45 1.37
CA LYS A 61 15.35 -12.11 0.60
C LYS A 61 15.39 -13.63 0.82
N VAL A 62 14.25 -14.24 1.13
CA VAL A 62 14.11 -15.70 1.25
C VAL A 62 13.80 -16.36 -0.10
N VAL A 63 13.55 -15.53 -1.13
CA VAL A 63 13.43 -15.90 -2.54
C VAL A 63 14.03 -14.79 -3.41
N ASP A 64 14.41 -15.13 -4.64
CA ASP A 64 14.98 -14.19 -5.62
C ASP A 64 13.93 -13.27 -6.28
N PHE A 65 14.38 -12.20 -6.95
CA PHE A 65 13.48 -11.25 -7.60
C PHE A 65 12.67 -11.85 -8.76
N ASP A 66 13.17 -12.90 -9.42
CA ASP A 66 12.51 -13.65 -10.48
C ASP A 66 11.61 -14.79 -9.96
N PHE A 67 11.49 -14.95 -8.64
CA PHE A 67 10.58 -15.90 -8.04
C PHE A 67 9.12 -15.55 -8.36
N TYR A 68 8.42 -16.46 -9.01
CA TYR A 68 7.01 -16.32 -9.38
C TYR A 68 6.21 -17.63 -9.19
N ASP A 69 6.75 -18.56 -8.40
CA ASP A 69 6.19 -19.92 -8.30
C ASP A 69 4.78 -19.92 -7.71
N LEU A 70 4.48 -18.99 -6.78
CA LEU A 70 3.14 -18.89 -6.19
C LEU A 70 2.15 -18.36 -7.23
N GLN A 71 2.53 -17.35 -8.01
CA GLN A 71 1.71 -16.85 -9.11
C GLN A 71 1.54 -17.90 -10.22
N ASN A 72 2.59 -18.63 -10.57
CA ASN A 72 2.55 -19.69 -11.58
C ASN A 72 1.68 -20.87 -11.18
N ALA A 73 1.70 -21.26 -9.90
CA ALA A 73 0.82 -22.30 -9.36
C ALA A 73 -0.64 -21.82 -9.29
N TRP A 74 -0.87 -20.54 -9.02
CA TRP A 74 -2.20 -19.95 -8.90
C TRP A 74 -2.88 -19.68 -10.23
N GLN A 75 -2.12 -19.21 -11.22
CA GLN A 75 -2.60 -18.77 -12.53
C GLN A 75 -3.79 -17.78 -12.41
N ASN A 76 -4.92 -18.10 -13.03
CA ASN A 76 -6.14 -17.31 -13.01
C ASN A 76 -7.22 -17.87 -12.08
N LYS A 77 -6.85 -18.51 -10.97
CA LYS A 77 -7.80 -18.95 -9.94
C LYS A 77 -8.62 -17.76 -9.43
N ALA A 78 -9.94 -17.80 -9.65
CA ALA A 78 -10.86 -16.69 -9.38
C ALA A 78 -11.57 -16.77 -8.02
N ASP A 79 -11.61 -17.93 -7.39
CA ASP A 79 -12.26 -18.19 -6.10
C ASP A 79 -11.28 -18.11 -4.92
N GLY A 80 -10.12 -17.50 -5.13
CA GLY A 80 -9.08 -17.42 -4.11
C GLY A 80 -9.31 -16.33 -3.07
N SER A 81 -8.72 -16.52 -1.89
CA SER A 81 -8.84 -15.60 -0.75
C SER A 81 -7.59 -15.66 0.14
N PHE A 82 -7.53 -14.78 1.13
CA PHE A 82 -6.48 -14.86 2.17
C PHE A 82 -6.45 -16.20 2.92
N ARG A 83 -7.56 -16.94 2.96
CA ARG A 83 -7.58 -18.29 3.55
C ARG A 83 -6.66 -19.29 2.86
N ASP A 84 -6.33 -19.06 1.59
CA ASP A 84 -5.36 -19.90 0.86
C ASP A 84 -3.92 -19.75 1.40
N PHE A 85 -3.65 -18.70 2.20
CA PHE A 85 -2.35 -18.42 2.81
C PHE A 85 -2.38 -18.38 4.34
N ASP A 86 -3.56 -18.40 4.95
CA ASP A 86 -3.71 -18.34 6.40
C ASP A 86 -3.05 -19.54 7.10
N ASN A 87 -2.20 -19.25 8.09
CA ASN A 87 -1.36 -20.20 8.83
C ASN A 87 -0.42 -21.04 7.97
N LYS A 88 -0.14 -20.62 6.73
CA LYS A 88 0.87 -21.28 5.89
C LYS A 88 2.24 -20.70 6.15
N GLU A 89 3.20 -21.59 6.37
CA GLU A 89 4.62 -21.26 6.35
C GLU A 89 5.15 -21.38 4.92
N LEU A 90 5.77 -20.31 4.43
CA LEU A 90 6.42 -20.22 3.13
C LEU A 90 7.83 -19.66 3.34
N TYR A 91 8.85 -20.47 3.04
CA TYR A 91 10.26 -20.08 3.18
C TYR A 91 10.59 -19.53 4.58
N GLY A 92 10.06 -20.17 5.63
CA GLY A 92 10.24 -19.78 7.02
C GLY A 92 9.31 -18.66 7.51
N ILE A 93 8.53 -18.01 6.63
CA ILE A 93 7.60 -16.94 7.00
C ILE A 93 6.18 -17.51 7.12
N THR A 94 5.55 -17.37 8.28
CA THR A 94 4.17 -17.82 8.49
C THR A 94 3.20 -16.66 8.33
N PHE A 95 2.25 -16.78 7.40
CA PHE A 95 1.22 -15.78 7.14
C PHE A 95 -0.03 -16.01 7.99
N SER A 96 -0.70 -14.94 8.41
CA SER A 96 -1.89 -14.99 9.25
C SER A 96 -2.92 -13.96 8.81
N GLN A 97 -4.11 -14.44 8.46
CA GLN A 97 -5.25 -13.60 8.14
C GLN A 97 -5.79 -12.98 9.44
N LYS A 98 -6.11 -11.69 9.40
CA LYS A 98 -6.70 -10.95 10.52
C LYS A 98 -7.95 -10.20 10.07
N PHE A 99 -8.80 -9.90 11.04
CA PHE A 99 -10.04 -9.15 10.85
C PHE A 99 -11.04 -9.78 9.87
N VAL A 100 -11.20 -11.11 9.95
CA VAL A 100 -12.25 -11.87 9.24
C VAL A 100 -13.60 -11.58 9.91
N LEU A 101 -14.12 -10.38 9.65
CA LEU A 101 -15.31 -9.80 10.28
C LEU A 101 -16.22 -9.17 9.20
N PRO A 102 -17.54 -9.11 9.44
CA PRO A 102 -18.45 -8.37 8.57
C PRO A 102 -18.05 -6.89 8.43
N ARG A 103 -18.08 -6.38 7.19
CA ARG A 103 -17.73 -4.98 6.87
C ARG A 103 -18.94 -4.06 7.09
N ASP A 104 -19.27 -3.83 8.35
CA ASP A 104 -20.38 -2.98 8.77
C ASP A 104 -19.95 -1.95 9.82
N ALA A 105 -20.90 -1.19 10.35
CA ALA A 105 -20.64 -0.11 11.31
C ALA A 105 -20.01 -0.60 12.63
N SER A 106 -20.04 -1.89 12.93
CA SER A 106 -19.41 -2.49 14.11
C SER A 106 -17.94 -2.88 13.89
N PHE A 107 -17.43 -2.79 12.65
CA PHE A 107 -16.06 -3.19 12.34
C PHE A 107 -15.04 -2.36 13.14
N PRO A 108 -14.05 -2.99 13.80
CA PRO A 108 -13.12 -2.30 14.70
C PRO A 108 -11.99 -1.60 13.92
N ILE A 109 -12.32 -0.54 13.20
CA ILE A 109 -11.39 0.19 12.32
C ILE A 109 -10.14 0.68 13.06
N ASP A 110 -10.30 1.22 14.27
CA ASP A 110 -9.16 1.72 15.05
C ASP A 110 -8.20 0.59 15.46
N SER A 111 -8.73 -0.60 15.77
CA SER A 111 -7.91 -1.78 16.07
C SER A 111 -7.18 -2.29 14.82
N LEU A 112 -7.83 -2.23 13.65
CA LEU A 112 -7.21 -2.55 12.37
C LEU A 112 -6.02 -1.61 12.10
N PHE A 113 -6.22 -0.30 12.22
CA PHE A 113 -5.14 0.67 12.02
C PHE A 113 -4.02 0.52 13.05
N GLN A 114 -4.34 0.31 14.32
CA GLN A 114 -3.34 0.07 15.36
C GLN A 114 -2.51 -1.19 15.07
N THR A 115 -3.15 -2.25 14.56
CA THR A 115 -2.45 -3.49 14.18
C THR A 115 -1.47 -3.21 13.05
N ILE A 116 -1.91 -2.52 11.98
CA ILE A 116 -1.04 -2.15 10.86
C ILE A 116 0.14 -1.31 11.34
N GLU A 117 -0.10 -0.30 12.17
CA GLU A 117 0.94 0.57 12.71
C GLU A 117 1.97 -0.19 13.54
N ASN A 118 1.54 -1.20 14.32
CA ASN A 118 2.45 -2.01 15.13
C ASN A 118 3.35 -2.90 14.27
N GLU A 119 2.80 -3.49 13.20
CA GLU A 119 3.59 -4.25 12.22
C GLU A 119 4.62 -3.34 11.54
N LEU A 120 4.19 -2.16 11.05
CA LEU A 120 5.07 -1.18 10.41
C LEU A 120 6.18 -0.68 11.33
N LYS A 121 5.88 -0.39 12.60
CA LYS A 121 6.88 0.00 13.62
C LYS A 121 7.90 -1.11 13.89
N SER A 122 7.52 -2.35 13.69
CA SER A 122 8.39 -3.53 13.81
C SER A 122 9.19 -3.79 12.53
N GLY A 123 9.17 -2.88 11.55
CA GLY A 123 9.85 -3.02 10.27
C GLY A 123 9.16 -3.97 9.28
N LYS A 124 7.98 -4.51 9.64
CA LYS A 124 7.22 -5.42 8.79
C LYS A 124 6.33 -4.64 7.81
N LYS A 125 5.75 -5.37 6.87
CA LYS A 125 4.77 -4.92 5.88
C LYS A 125 3.44 -5.59 6.17
N VAL A 126 2.35 -5.07 5.63
CA VAL A 126 1.02 -5.68 5.79
C VAL A 126 0.36 -5.81 4.44
N ILE A 127 -0.20 -6.97 4.12
CA ILE A 127 -1.00 -7.13 2.91
C ILE A 127 -2.44 -6.77 3.25
N ILE A 128 -3.10 -5.99 2.41
CA ILE A 128 -4.48 -5.54 2.59
C ILE A 128 -5.27 -5.69 1.30
N SER A 129 -6.51 -6.14 1.42
CA SER A 129 -7.47 -6.10 0.32
C SER A 129 -8.10 -4.72 0.26
N LEU A 130 -8.02 -4.02 -0.87
CA LEU A 130 -8.63 -2.70 -1.05
C LEU A 130 -9.50 -2.69 -2.31
N PRO A 131 -10.56 -1.85 -2.37
CA PRO A 131 -11.31 -1.65 -3.59
C PRO A 131 -10.42 -1.05 -4.68
N ALA A 132 -10.50 -1.60 -5.88
CA ALA A 132 -9.99 -1.05 -7.13
C ALA A 132 -11.18 -0.83 -8.10
N GLU A 133 -10.94 -0.22 -9.27
CA GLU A 133 -12.01 0.31 -10.16
C GLU A 133 -13.21 -0.63 -10.40
N ARG A 134 -13.00 -1.95 -10.43
CA ARG A 134 -14.06 -2.93 -10.74
C ARG A 134 -14.09 -4.16 -9.84
N ASP A 135 -13.14 -4.29 -8.92
CA ASP A 135 -13.02 -5.44 -8.02
C ASP A 135 -12.08 -5.12 -6.84
N TRP A 136 -11.81 -6.10 -5.99
CA TRP A 136 -10.81 -6.04 -4.94
C TRP A 136 -9.41 -6.31 -5.50
N HIS A 137 -8.42 -5.58 -4.98
CA HIS A 137 -7.03 -5.81 -5.31
C HIS A 137 -6.18 -5.85 -4.05
N MET A 138 -5.08 -6.61 -4.10
CA MET A 138 -4.19 -6.74 -2.96
C MET A 138 -3.09 -5.70 -3.02
N PHE A 139 -2.92 -4.97 -1.93
CA PHE A 139 -1.84 -4.00 -1.75
C PHE A 139 -0.96 -4.42 -0.58
N VAL A 140 0.31 -4.04 -0.63
CA VAL A 140 1.25 -4.15 0.48
C VAL A 140 1.46 -2.76 1.07
N ILE A 141 1.00 -2.57 2.30
CA ILE A 141 1.26 -1.39 3.11
C ILE A 141 2.72 -1.40 3.54
N CYS A 142 3.46 -0.37 3.14
CA CYS A 142 4.92 -0.35 3.32
C CYS A 142 5.41 0.59 4.41
N ARG A 143 4.73 1.72 4.61
CA ARG A 143 5.10 2.75 5.60
C ARG A 143 3.97 3.71 5.87
N GLN A 144 4.10 4.41 6.99
CA GLN A 144 3.24 5.52 7.37
C GLN A 144 3.78 6.84 6.81
N THR A 145 2.89 7.72 6.37
CA THR A 145 3.21 9.09 5.98
C THR A 145 3.34 9.99 7.20
N SER A 146 3.91 11.19 7.02
CA SER A 146 4.09 12.16 8.12
C SER A 146 2.77 12.69 8.69
N ASP A 147 1.69 12.67 7.90
CA ASP A 147 0.32 13.00 8.29
C ASP A 147 -0.45 11.78 8.83
N GLY A 148 0.19 10.62 8.93
CA GLY A 148 -0.35 9.45 9.63
C GLY A 148 -1.17 8.48 8.78
N ASP A 149 -1.30 8.70 7.48
CA ASP A 149 -1.89 7.72 6.53
C ASP A 149 -0.85 6.65 6.13
N PHE A 150 -1.28 5.66 5.36
CA PHE A 150 -0.42 4.58 4.87
C PHE A 150 -0.16 4.70 3.37
N ILE A 151 1.09 4.44 2.99
CA ILE A 151 1.48 4.21 1.60
C ILE A 151 1.38 2.72 1.31
N SER A 152 0.62 2.40 0.27
CA SER A 152 0.34 1.02 -0.13
C SER A 152 0.71 0.84 -1.60
N TYR A 153 1.43 -0.24 -1.89
CA TYR A 153 1.88 -0.56 -3.25
C TYR A 153 1.18 -1.81 -3.75
N SER A 154 0.94 -1.87 -5.06
CA SER A 154 0.53 -3.10 -5.74
C SER A 154 1.06 -3.12 -7.16
N LYS A 155 0.85 -4.24 -7.86
CA LYS A 155 1.19 -4.41 -9.27
C LYS A 155 -0.05 -4.78 -10.08
N LEU A 156 -0.13 -4.26 -11.28
CA LEU A 156 -1.04 -4.69 -12.33
C LEU A 156 -0.20 -4.94 -13.58
N GLY A 157 0.11 -6.21 -13.85
CA GLY A 157 1.20 -6.52 -14.78
C GLY A 157 2.52 -5.93 -14.26
N SER A 158 3.19 -5.15 -15.11
CA SER A 158 4.39 -4.38 -14.74
C SER A 158 4.10 -2.98 -14.20
N HIS A 159 2.84 -2.53 -14.22
CA HIS A 159 2.47 -1.21 -13.72
C HIS A 159 2.40 -1.20 -12.20
N THR A 160 3.04 -0.21 -11.57
CA THR A 160 3.01 -0.03 -10.11
C THR A 160 1.85 0.87 -9.72
N LEU A 161 0.96 0.35 -8.87
CA LEU A 161 -0.11 1.10 -8.24
C LEU A 161 0.37 1.64 -6.90
N ILE A 162 0.06 2.90 -6.61
CA ILE A 162 0.46 3.56 -5.36
C ILE A 162 -0.76 4.26 -4.77
N LEU A 163 -1.14 3.87 -3.55
CA LEU A 163 -2.17 4.56 -2.77
C LEU A 163 -1.51 5.29 -1.60
N ARG A 164 -1.99 6.51 -1.33
CA ARG A 164 -1.50 7.38 -0.24
C ARG A 164 -2.61 7.82 0.72
N ASN A 165 -3.83 7.32 0.52
CA ASN A 165 -5.03 7.60 1.32
C ASN A 165 -5.68 6.28 1.80
N THR A 166 -4.86 5.31 2.18
CA THR A 166 -5.32 3.95 2.52
C THR A 166 -6.31 3.96 3.68
N LYS A 167 -6.08 4.79 4.70
CA LYS A 167 -7.00 4.89 5.86
C LYS A 167 -8.37 5.40 5.45
N GLU A 168 -8.43 6.37 4.54
CA GLU A 168 -9.70 6.88 3.99
C GLU A 168 -10.48 5.77 3.27
N ILE A 169 -9.80 5.01 2.40
CA ILE A 169 -10.41 3.91 1.64
C ILE A 169 -10.98 2.84 2.59
N VAL A 170 -10.22 2.46 3.62
CA VAL A 170 -10.67 1.48 4.63
C VAL A 170 -11.91 1.97 5.38
N ARG A 171 -11.94 3.25 5.77
CA ARG A 171 -13.11 3.86 6.44
C ARG A 171 -14.35 3.85 5.54
N ASN A 172 -14.19 4.26 4.29
CA ASN A 172 -15.31 4.31 3.33
C ASN A 172 -15.86 2.91 2.99
N SER A 173 -15.08 1.87 3.25
CA SER A 173 -15.45 0.49 2.99
C SER A 173 -15.92 -0.27 4.24
N ASN A 174 -16.08 0.41 5.38
CA ASN A 174 -16.44 -0.17 6.68
C ASN A 174 -15.54 -1.33 7.12
N GLY A 175 -14.22 -1.21 6.87
CA GLY A 175 -13.22 -2.17 7.34
C GLY A 175 -12.72 -3.17 6.30
N MET A 176 -11.52 -3.71 6.54
CA MET A 176 -10.83 -4.60 5.62
C MET A 176 -10.15 -5.76 6.32
N GLU A 177 -10.08 -6.88 5.61
CA GLU A 177 -9.19 -7.98 5.98
C GLU A 177 -7.75 -7.63 5.64
N ILE A 178 -6.83 -8.09 6.47
CA ILE A 178 -5.39 -7.97 6.24
C ILE A 178 -4.71 -9.33 6.43
N MET A 179 -3.53 -9.46 5.82
CA MET A 179 -2.58 -10.52 6.12
C MET A 179 -1.38 -9.91 6.84
N THR A 180 -1.08 -10.43 8.02
CA THR A 180 0.20 -10.19 8.70
C THR A 180 1.05 -11.45 8.64
N TYR A 181 2.27 -11.39 9.15
CA TYR A 181 3.14 -12.56 9.15
C TYR A 181 4.14 -12.54 10.31
N SER A 182 4.59 -13.72 10.72
CA SER A 182 5.70 -13.92 11.64
C SER A 182 6.93 -14.39 10.88
N VAL A 183 8.08 -13.82 11.24
CA VAL A 183 9.39 -14.27 10.78
C VAL A 183 10.12 -14.95 11.94
N PRO A 184 10.98 -15.94 11.68
CA PRO A 184 11.77 -16.58 12.71
C PRO A 184 12.81 -15.60 13.25
N GLU A 185 13.30 -15.85 14.46
CA GLU A 185 14.37 -15.04 15.03
C GLU A 185 15.63 -15.10 14.15
N GLY A 186 16.19 -13.93 13.84
CA GLY A 186 17.45 -13.82 13.08
C GLY A 186 17.30 -13.67 11.56
N LEU A 187 16.08 -13.46 11.06
CA LEU A 187 15.78 -13.18 9.65
C LEU A 187 15.66 -11.67 9.37
#